data_AF-A0A954G0I6-F1
#
_entry.id   AF-A0A954G0I6-F1
#
_cell.length_a   1.000
_cell.length_b   1.000
_cell.length_c   1.000
_cell.angle_alpha   90.00
_cell.angle_beta   90.00
_cell.angle_gamma   90.00
#
_symmetry.space_group_name_H-M   'P 1'
#
loop_
_entity.id
_entity.type
_entity.pdbx_description
1 polymer ?
#
loop_
_entity_poly.entity_id
_entity_poly.type
_entity_poly.pdbx_seq_one_letter_code
_entity_poly.pdbx_strand_id
1 'polypeptide(L)'
;MNRNHLRTTSWLFFLSGLIYQSAFVFAEKTETDSSRVDFQKQIKPLFQAKCHSCHGQEMQEGGFRLDLKGRALEGGDSGLAISPGNS
;
A
#
# COMPACT_ATOMS: atom_id res chain seq x y z
N MET A 1 -66.77 25.41 15.52
CA MET A 1 -65.51 24.82 16.05
C MET A 1 -65.54 23.31 15.84
N ASN A 2 -64.90 22.77 14.80
CA ASN A 2 -64.01 21.59 14.91
C ASN A 2 -63.37 21.28 13.55
N ARG A 3 -62.04 21.33 13.48
CA ARG A 3 -61.20 21.12 12.30
C ARG A 3 -60.65 19.68 12.35
N ASN A 4 -61.28 18.75 11.65
CA ASN A 4 -61.00 17.31 11.82
C ASN A 4 -60.40 16.62 10.58
N HIS A 5 -59.76 17.35 9.66
CA HIS A 5 -59.33 16.77 8.37
C HIS A 5 -57.83 16.88 8.04
N LEU A 6 -56.96 17.19 8.99
CA LEU A 6 -55.51 17.36 8.74
C LEU A 6 -54.61 16.37 9.51
N ARG A 7 -55.09 15.17 9.88
CA ARG A 7 -54.26 14.20 10.65
C ARG A 7 -54.22 12.78 10.07
N THR A 8 -54.55 12.58 8.79
CA THR A 8 -54.64 11.22 8.23
C THR A 8 -53.61 10.86 7.15
N THR A 9 -52.72 11.77 6.73
CA THR A 9 -51.80 11.50 5.61
C THR A 9 -50.31 11.45 5.94
N SER A 10 -49.90 11.68 7.19
CA SER A 10 -48.47 11.98 7.47
C SER A 10 -47.73 10.99 8.38
N TRP A 11 -48.30 9.82 8.71
CA TRP A 11 -47.69 8.91 9.70
C TRP A 11 -47.21 7.56 9.14
N LEU A 12 -47.48 7.22 7.87
CA LEU A 12 -47.08 5.93 7.28
C LEU A 12 -45.76 5.93 6.49
N PHE A 13 -45.13 7.09 6.29
CA PHE A 13 -43.88 7.18 5.50
C PHE A 13 -42.59 7.34 6.32
N PHE A 14 -42.66 7.42 7.66
CA PHE A 14 -41.48 7.69 8.49
C PHE A 14 -40.88 6.47 9.24
N LEU A 15 -41.50 5.29 9.17
CA LEU A 15 -41.02 4.10 9.92
C LEU A 15 -40.23 3.07 9.09
N SER A 16 -40.15 3.20 7.76
CA SER A 16 -39.46 2.22 6.90
C SER A 16 -38.22 2.75 6.16
N GLY A 17 -37.69 3.92 6.55
CA GLY A 17 -36.60 4.57 5.81
C GLY A 17 -35.19 4.42 6.41
N LEU A 18 -35.07 4.04 7.68
CA LEU A 18 -33.80 4.19 8.42
C LEU A 18 -32.85 2.97 8.37
N ILE A 19 -33.27 1.83 7.82
CA ILE A 19 -32.45 0.61 7.79
C ILE A 19 -31.65 0.46 6.48
N TYR A 20 -31.92 1.26 5.45
CA TYR A 20 -31.31 1.07 4.11
C TYR A 20 -30.03 1.87 3.81
N GLN A 21 -29.60 2.80 4.68
CA GLN A 21 -28.43 3.65 4.39
C GLN A 21 -27.08 3.18 4.99
N SER A 22 -27.05 2.12 5.80
CA SER A 22 -25.84 1.74 6.54
C SER A 22 -24.84 0.86 5.78
N ALA A 23 -25.03 0.60 4.48
CA ALA A 23 -24.24 -0.40 3.75
C ALA A 23 -23.18 0.14 2.77
N PHE A 24 -22.91 1.45 2.68
CA PHE A 24 -21.99 1.98 1.65
C PHE A 24 -21.09 3.14 2.10
N VAL A 25 -20.52 3.05 3.31
CA VAL A 25 -19.40 3.93 3.68
C VAL A 25 -18.22 3.09 4.19
N PHE A 26 -17.51 2.49 3.25
CA PHE A 26 -16.08 2.21 3.39
C PHE A 26 -15.34 3.06 2.35
N ALA A 27 -15.32 4.37 2.60
CA ALA A 27 -14.43 5.28 1.89
C ALA A 27 -13.09 5.29 2.63
N GLU A 28 -12.18 4.47 2.12
CA GLU A 28 -10.76 4.76 1.88
C GLU A 28 -10.12 5.82 2.80
N LYS A 29 -9.31 5.36 3.75
CA LYS A 29 -8.15 6.13 4.21
C LYS A 29 -6.88 5.34 3.97
N THR A 30 -6.53 5.18 2.70
CA THR A 30 -5.17 4.81 2.31
C THR A 30 -4.32 6.06 2.42
N GLU A 31 -3.84 6.39 3.62
CA GLU A 31 -2.71 7.30 3.73
C GLU A 31 -1.50 6.60 3.09
N THR A 32 -1.30 6.86 1.80
CA THR A 32 0.00 6.64 1.17
C THR A 32 0.94 7.63 1.84
N ASP A 33 1.60 7.17 2.90
CA ASP A 33 2.73 7.86 3.49
C ASP A 33 3.79 8.01 2.38
N SER A 34 3.77 9.14 1.68
CA SER A 34 4.67 9.41 0.55
C SER A 34 6.14 9.44 0.99
N SER A 35 6.41 9.35 2.29
CA SER A 35 7.75 9.25 2.84
C SER A 35 8.32 7.82 2.80
N ARG A 36 7.48 6.78 2.71
CA ARG A 36 7.96 5.38 2.70
C ARG A 36 8.17 4.87 1.28
N VAL A 37 9.42 4.50 0.99
CA VAL A 37 9.79 3.83 -0.26
C VAL A 37 9.33 2.37 -0.24
N ASP A 38 8.54 1.97 -1.23
CA ASP A 38 8.16 0.56 -1.46
C ASP A 38 9.27 -0.12 -2.27
N PHE A 39 10.03 -1.01 -1.63
CA PHE A 39 11.14 -1.70 -2.29
C PHE A 39 10.70 -2.49 -3.54
N GLN A 40 9.56 -3.21 -3.49
CA GLN A 40 9.15 -4.07 -4.60
C GLN A 40 8.72 -3.25 -5.81
N LYS A 41 8.02 -2.13 -5.59
CA LYS A 41 7.50 -1.28 -6.67
C LYS A 41 8.53 -0.30 -7.20
N GLN A 42 9.42 0.21 -6.34
CA GLN A 42 10.28 1.35 -6.67
C GLN A 42 11.76 0.98 -6.81
N ILE A 43 12.29 0.05 -6.01
CA ILE A 43 13.74 -0.23 -5.96
C ILE A 43 14.10 -1.48 -6.76
N LYS A 44 13.38 -2.59 -6.55
CA LYS A 44 13.63 -3.86 -7.22
C LYS A 44 13.68 -3.76 -8.75
N PRO A 45 12.79 -3.01 -9.44
CA PRO A 45 12.88 -2.86 -10.89
C PRO A 45 14.16 -2.14 -11.33
N LEU A 46 14.67 -1.21 -10.54
CA LEU A 46 15.92 -0.50 -10.82
C LEU A 46 17.12 -1.46 -10.73
N PHE A 47 17.17 -2.28 -9.68
CA PHE A 47 18.24 -3.28 -9.52
C PHE A 47 18.19 -4.32 -10.64
N GLN A 48 17.01 -4.78 -11.02
CA GLN A 48 16.84 -5.70 -12.15
C GLN A 48 17.33 -5.10 -13.46
N ALA A 49 17.00 -3.84 -13.74
CA ALA A 49 17.34 -3.19 -15.00
C ALA A 49 18.81 -2.74 -15.10
N LYS A 50 19.48 -2.47 -13.96
CA LYS A 50 20.78 -1.79 -13.95
C LYS A 50 21.90 -2.56 -13.28
N CYS A 51 21.60 -3.50 -12.39
CA CYS A 51 22.60 -4.11 -11.52
C CYS A 51 22.68 -5.63 -11.67
N HIS A 52 21.55 -6.31 -11.90
CA HIS A 52 21.48 -7.77 -11.94
C HIS A 52 22.27 -8.41 -13.09
N SER A 53 22.60 -7.66 -14.14
CA SER A 53 23.45 -8.17 -15.23
C SER A 53 24.84 -8.60 -14.74
N CYS A 54 25.37 -7.92 -13.70
CA CYS A 54 26.69 -8.17 -13.14
C CYS A 54 26.65 -8.67 -11.68
N HIS A 55 25.58 -8.35 -10.93
CA HIS A 55 25.41 -8.69 -9.50
C HIS A 55 24.10 -9.44 -9.24
N GLY A 56 23.69 -10.32 -10.16
CA GLY A 56 22.48 -11.13 -10.08
C GLY A 56 22.78 -12.61 -9.87
N GLN A 57 21.85 -13.46 -10.32
CA GLN A 57 22.02 -14.91 -10.23
C GLN A 57 23.13 -15.44 -11.14
N GLU A 58 23.12 -15.01 -12.39
CA GLU A 58 24.00 -15.52 -13.45
C GLU A 58 25.45 -15.06 -13.27
N MET A 59 25.66 -13.84 -12.77
CA MET A 59 26.96 -13.23 -12.60
C MET A 59 27.00 -12.44 -11.28
N GLN A 60 28.09 -12.59 -10.54
CA GLN A 60 28.30 -12.03 -9.20
C GLN A 60 29.69 -11.38 -9.13
N GLU A 61 29.90 -10.35 -9.93
CA GLU A 61 31.16 -9.61 -9.98
C GLU A 61 31.56 -9.09 -8.60
N GLY A 62 32.85 -9.19 -8.26
CA GLY A 62 33.37 -8.82 -6.94
C GLY A 62 32.72 -9.57 -5.78
N GLY A 63 32.24 -10.80 -6.01
CA GLY A 63 31.59 -11.63 -5.00
C GLY A 63 30.22 -11.10 -4.53
N PHE A 64 29.69 -10.04 -5.15
CA PHE A 64 28.50 -9.35 -4.68
C PHE A 64 27.24 -9.81 -5.42
N ARG A 65 26.18 -10.09 -4.66
CA ARG A 65 24.90 -10.60 -5.17
C ARG A 65 23.72 -9.84 -4.59
N LEU A 66 23.07 -9.04 -5.43
CA LEU A 66 22.06 -8.04 -5.05
C LEU A 66 20.61 -8.56 -5.11
N ASP A 67 20.34 -9.62 -5.86
CA ASP A 67 18.98 -10.16 -6.05
C ASP A 67 18.41 -10.87 -4.82
N LEU A 68 19.30 -11.36 -3.94
CA LEU A 68 18.95 -12.01 -2.68
C LEU A 68 19.28 -11.11 -1.50
N LYS A 69 18.26 -10.70 -0.74
CA LYS A 69 18.41 -9.78 0.41
C LYS A 69 19.55 -10.16 1.36
N GLY A 70 19.67 -11.44 1.73
CA GLY A 70 20.73 -11.90 2.64
C GLY A 70 22.12 -11.64 2.08
N ARG A 71 22.36 -12.09 0.83
CA ARG A 71 23.66 -11.91 0.15
C ARG A 71 23.97 -10.43 -0.13
N ALA A 72 22.95 -9.64 -0.44
CA ALA A 72 23.10 -8.20 -0.65
C ALA A 72 23.54 -7.47 0.64
N LEU A 73 23.11 -7.95 1.81
CA LEU A 73 23.50 -7.39 3.11
C LEU A 73 24.86 -7.92 3.60
N GLU A 74 25.29 -9.11 3.15
CA GLU A 74 26.63 -9.65 3.44
C GLU A 74 27.74 -8.83 2.74
N GLY A 75 27.43 -8.23 1.59
CA GLY A 75 28.39 -7.46 0.80
C GLY A 75 29.20 -8.33 -0.17
N GLY A 76 30.30 -7.77 -0.68
CA GLY A 76 31.21 -8.44 -1.60
C GLY A 76 32.66 -8.27 -1.20
N ASP A 77 33.58 -8.46 -2.13
CA ASP A 77 35.02 -8.38 -1.90
C ASP A 77 35.47 -6.98 -1.41
N SER A 78 34.70 -5.95 -1.76
CA SER A 78 34.91 -4.56 -1.31
C SER A 78 34.29 -4.25 0.07
N GLY A 79 33.68 -5.24 0.73
CA GLY A 79 32.98 -5.09 2.01
C GLY A 79 31.47 -4.83 1.86
N LEU A 80 30.88 -4.22 2.90
CA LEU A 80 29.44 -3.98 3.00
C LEU A 80 28.98 -2.95 1.96
N ALA A 81 28.02 -3.35 1.11
CA ALA A 81 27.40 -2.46 0.13
C ALA A 81 26.16 -1.73 0.67
N ILE A 82 25.46 -2.32 1.64
CA ILE A 82 24.19 -1.82 2.19
C ILE A 82 24.26 -1.80 3.71
N SER A 83 24.07 -0.63 4.32
CA SER A 83 23.95 -0.44 5.76
C SER A 83 22.54 0.06 6.11
N PRO A 84 21.65 -0.80 6.66
CA PRO A 84 20.28 -0.40 6.97
C PRO A 84 20.20 0.83 7.88
N GLY A 85 19.39 1.81 7.50
CA GLY A 85 19.20 3.06 8.27
C GLY A 85 20.26 4.14 8.01
N ASN A 86 21.27 3.87 7.19
CA ASN A 86 22.29 4.84 6.78
C ASN A 86 22.17 5.07 5.27
N SER A 87 21.33 6.03 4.87
CA SER A 87 21.02 6.37 3.48
C SER A 87 21.41 7.81 3.16
#